data_AF-A0A2D8HXR7-F1
#
_entry.id   AF-A0A2D8HXR7-F1
#
_cell.length_a   1.000
_cell.length_b   1.000
_cell.length_c   1.000
_cell.angle_alpha   90.00
_cell.angle_beta   90.00
_cell.angle_gamma   90.00
#
_symmetry.space_group_name_H-M   'P 1'
#
loop_
_entity.id
_entity.type
_entity.pdbx_description
1 polymer ?
#
loop_
_entity_poly.entity_id
_entity_poly.type
_entity_poly.pdbx_seq_one_letter_code
_entity_poly.pdbx_strand_id
1 'polypeptide(L)'
;QYPVDEIGIEFKPERPLSQPRFLVVFRDAEGKVRFVRINAMTYLLLTELQSRNYIRLQDFFDLLPELLPQWPAEQIQEGAEQTLQQFASQQLLLRVKS
;
A
#
# COMPACT_ATOMS: atom_id res chain seq x y z
N GLN A 1 1.47 -16.21 -9.07
CA GLN A 1 0.88 -14.90 -9.42
C GLN A 1 1.26 -14.57 -10.86
N TYR A 2 0.45 -13.83 -11.61
CA TYR A 2 0.72 -13.44 -13.00
C TYR A 2 0.82 -11.91 -13.13
N PRO A 3 1.51 -11.38 -14.15
CA PRO A 3 1.60 -9.94 -14.44
C PRO A 3 0.28 -9.32 -14.93
N VAL A 4 -0.80 -9.44 -14.16
CA VAL A 4 -2.15 -9.02 -14.60
C VAL A 4 -2.27 -7.51 -14.80
N ASP A 5 -1.42 -6.74 -14.14
CA ASP A 5 -1.36 -5.29 -14.24
C ASP A 5 -0.64 -4.79 -15.51
N GLU A 6 -0.06 -5.70 -16.29
CA GLU A 6 0.53 -5.42 -17.60
C GLU A 6 -0.36 -5.90 -18.76
N ILE A 7 -1.52 -6.52 -18.48
CA ILE A 7 -2.43 -7.02 -19.53
C ILE A 7 -2.85 -5.86 -20.44
N GLY A 8 -2.65 -6.05 -21.74
CA GLY A 8 -3.05 -5.12 -22.78
C GLY A 8 -3.22 -5.82 -24.12
N ILE A 9 -3.52 -5.04 -25.17
CA ILE A 9 -3.70 -5.58 -26.52
C ILE A 9 -2.43 -6.35 -26.97
N GLU A 10 -1.26 -5.82 -26.63
CA GLU A 10 0.05 -6.36 -27.03
C GLU A 10 0.66 -7.34 -26.02
N PHE A 11 0.03 -7.54 -24.85
CA PHE A 11 0.62 -8.37 -23.79
C PHE A 11 -0.45 -9.17 -23.05
N LYS A 12 -0.33 -10.50 -23.15
CA LYS A 12 -1.08 -11.45 -22.35
C LYS A 12 -0.09 -12.30 -21.54
N PRO A 13 -0.25 -12.38 -20.20
CA PRO A 13 0.59 -13.21 -19.36
C PRO A 13 0.50 -14.69 -19.75
N GLU A 14 1.59 -15.26 -20.24
CA GLU A 14 1.69 -16.71 -20.51
C GLU A 14 2.44 -17.46 -19.40
N ARG A 15 3.21 -16.73 -18.58
CA ARG A 15 4.03 -17.31 -17.52
C ARG A 15 3.80 -16.61 -16.18
N PRO A 16 3.91 -17.34 -15.07
CA PRO A 16 3.82 -16.75 -13.75
C PRO A 16 5.03 -15.86 -13.47
N LEU A 17 4.88 -14.96 -12.51
CA LEU A 17 5.95 -14.12 -12.00
C LEU A 17 6.93 -14.90 -11.12
N SER A 18 8.21 -14.55 -11.22
CA SER A 18 9.26 -15.02 -10.30
C SER A 18 9.14 -14.45 -8.90
N GLN A 19 8.55 -13.25 -8.76
CA GLN A 19 8.31 -12.58 -7.49
C GLN A 19 6.87 -12.07 -7.42
N PRO A 20 6.28 -11.99 -6.22
CA PRO A 20 4.94 -11.46 -6.08
C PRO A 20 4.86 -10.00 -6.51
N ARG A 21 3.73 -9.63 -7.12
CA ARG A 21 3.38 -8.22 -7.37
C ARG A 21 2.16 -7.88 -6.54
N PHE A 22 2.23 -6.75 -5.88
CA PHE A 22 1.14 -6.24 -5.06
C PHE A 22 0.48 -5.07 -5.77
N LEU A 23 -0.84 -5.10 -5.85
CA LEU A 23 -1.65 -4.02 -6.39
C LEU A 23 -2.68 -3.60 -5.35
N VAL A 24 -2.90 -2.30 -5.22
CA VAL A 24 -4.06 -1.74 -4.55
C VAL A 24 -5.08 -1.34 -5.60
N VAL A 25 -6.32 -1.75 -5.38
CA VAL A 25 -7.48 -1.31 -6.14
C VAL A 25 -8.38 -0.52 -5.21
N PHE A 26 -8.65 0.74 -5.55
CA PHE A 26 -9.51 1.59 -4.74
C PHE A 26 -10.37 2.49 -5.64
N ARG A 27 -11.38 3.10 -5.03
CA ARG A 27 -12.25 4.07 -5.70
C ARG A 27 -11.96 5.44 -5.11
N ASP A 28 -11.68 6.42 -5.97
CA ASP A 28 -11.49 7.80 -5.54
C ASP A 28 -12.83 8.52 -5.27
N ALA A 29 -12.79 9.78 -4.83
CA ALA A 29 -13.98 10.56 -4.50
C ALA A 29 -14.89 10.85 -5.72
N GLU A 30 -14.36 10.77 -6.94
CA GLU A 30 -15.14 10.90 -8.18
C GLU A 30 -15.80 9.56 -8.59
N GLY A 31 -15.58 8.52 -7.80
CA GLY A 31 -16.12 7.19 -8.07
C GLY A 31 -15.29 6.41 -9.09
N LYS A 32 -14.11 6.88 -9.48
CA LYS A 32 -13.26 6.22 -10.48
C LYS A 32 -12.38 5.16 -9.83
N VAL A 33 -12.33 3.98 -10.44
CA VAL A 33 -11.45 2.88 -10.01
C VAL A 33 -10.01 3.21 -10.39
N ARG A 34 -9.11 3.07 -9.41
CA ARG A 34 -7.67 3.31 -9.53
C ARG A 34 -6.90 2.05 -9.19
N PHE A 35 -5.74 1.90 -9.81
CA PHE A 35 -4.81 0.79 -9.63
C PHE A 35 -3.43 1.37 -9.32
N VAL A 36 -2.80 0.90 -8.24
CA VAL A 36 -1.45 1.31 -7.87
C VAL A 36 -0.62 0.06 -7.57
N ARG A 37 0.51 -0.10 -8.26
CA ARG A 37 1.50 -1.13 -7.92
C ARG A 37 2.26 -0.68 -6.67
N ILE A 38 2.39 -1.58 -5.69
CA ILE A 38 3.07 -1.30 -4.42
C ILE A 38 4.14 -2.34 -4.13
N ASN A 39 5.06 -2.03 -3.21
CA ASN A 39 6.07 -2.97 -2.74
C ASN A 39 5.56 -3.79 -1.53
N ALA A 40 6.38 -4.74 -1.06
CA ALA A 40 6.03 -5.60 0.06
C ALA A 40 5.84 -4.85 1.39
N MET A 41 6.66 -3.83 1.67
CA MET A 41 6.55 -3.01 2.89
C MET A 41 5.21 -2.27 2.91
N THR A 42 4.87 -1.61 1.81
CA THR A 42 3.59 -0.92 1.64
C THR A 42 2.40 -1.87 1.76
N TYR A 43 2.51 -3.10 1.26
CA TYR A 43 1.46 -4.11 1.41
C TYR A 43 1.19 -4.42 2.87
N LEU A 44 2.25 -4.63 3.67
CA LEU A 44 2.12 -4.89 5.11
C LEU A 44 1.53 -3.69 5.86
N LEU A 45 1.99 -2.47 5.56
CA LEU A 45 1.45 -1.23 6.14
C LEU A 45 -0.06 -1.10 5.87
N LEU A 46 -0.49 -1.28 4.62
CA LEU A 46 -1.90 -1.17 4.26
C LEU A 46 -2.75 -2.30 4.83
N THR A 47 -2.19 -3.51 4.93
CA THR A 47 -2.88 -4.65 5.56
C THR A 47 -3.16 -4.37 7.03
N GLU A 48 -2.20 -3.78 7.74
CA GLU A 48 -2.37 -3.40 9.14
C GLU A 48 -3.38 -2.25 9.31
N LEU A 49 -3.39 -1.27 8.40
CA LEU A 49 -4.40 -0.23 8.42
C LEU A 49 -5.80 -0.76 8.13
N GLN A 50 -5.94 -1.73 7.21
CA GLN A 50 -7.23 -2.34 6.86
C GLN A 50 -7.80 -3.24 7.95
N SER A 51 -6.99 -3.76 8.87
CA SER A 51 -7.46 -4.57 10.00
C SER A 51 -8.14 -3.74 11.09
N ARG A 52 -8.14 -2.40 10.94
CA ARG A 52 -8.64 -1.43 11.92
C ARG A 52 -9.65 -0.48 11.29
N ASN A 53 -10.61 0.00 12.09
CA ASN A 53 -11.53 1.03 11.63
C ASN A 53 -10.83 2.40 11.48
N TYR A 54 -9.94 2.71 12.43
CA TYR A 54 -9.09 3.90 12.45
C TYR A 54 -7.93 3.69 13.42
N ILE A 55 -6.85 4.45 13.24
CA ILE A 55 -5.71 4.50 14.15
C ILE A 55 -5.12 5.93 14.16
N ARG A 56 -4.59 6.37 15.30
CA ARG A 56 -3.83 7.62 15.34
C ARG A 56 -2.47 7.41 14.67
N LEU A 57 -2.01 8.41 13.94
CA LEU A 57 -0.78 8.29 13.16
C LEU A 57 0.44 7.91 14.04
N GLN A 58 0.56 8.50 15.23
CA GLN A 58 1.64 8.16 16.15
C GLN A 58 1.56 6.72 16.66
N ASP A 59 0.38 6.28 17.09
CA ASP A 59 0.19 4.89 17.53
C ASP A 59 0.51 3.90 16.41
N PHE A 60 0.26 4.26 15.14
CA PHE A 60 0.62 3.43 14.00
C PHE A 60 2.14 3.37 13.81
N PHE A 61 2.85 4.49 13.92
CA PHE A 61 4.31 4.52 13.85
C PHE A 61 4.98 3.69 14.95
N ASP A 62 4.41 3.70 16.16
CA ASP A 62 4.91 2.91 17.29
C ASP A 62 4.82 1.39 17.06
N LEU A 63 3.90 0.94 16.20
CA LEU A 63 3.76 -0.48 15.84
C LEU A 63 4.76 -0.95 14.77
N LEU A 64 5.32 -0.02 13.98
CA LEU A 64 6.08 -0.39 12.79
C LEU A 64 7.35 -1.21 13.06
N PRO A 65 8.14 -0.96 14.11
CA PRO A 65 9.33 -1.77 14.39
C PRO A 65 9.00 -3.25 14.61
N GLU A 66 7.85 -3.56 15.23
CA GLU A 66 7.39 -4.95 15.45
C GLU A 66 6.74 -5.55 14.19
N LEU A 67 6.05 -4.73 13.39
CA LEU A 67 5.40 -5.16 12.16
C LEU A 67 6.40 -5.43 11.03
N LEU A 68 7.51 -4.68 10.99
CA LEU A 68 8.48 -4.65 9.91
C LEU A 68 9.92 -4.93 10.41
N PRO A 69 10.16 -5.99 11.22
CA PRO A 69 11.43 -6.21 11.90
C PRO A 69 12.62 -6.43 10.95
N GLN A 70 12.35 -6.75 9.68
CA GLN A 70 13.37 -6.96 8.64
C GLN A 70 13.88 -5.67 7.99
N TRP A 71 13.34 -4.49 8.34
CA TRP A 71 13.82 -3.19 7.86
C TRP A 71 14.41 -2.34 9.00
N PRO A 72 15.42 -1.48 8.72
CA PRO A 72 15.93 -0.53 9.71
C PRO A 72 14.86 0.48 10.14
N ALA A 73 14.78 0.81 11.43
CA ALA A 73 13.77 1.71 11.98
C ALA A 73 13.71 3.09 11.29
N GLU A 74 14.88 3.66 10.95
CA GLU A 74 14.97 4.94 10.24
C GLU A 74 14.32 4.85 8.83
N GLN A 75 14.63 3.79 8.09
CA GLN A 75 14.04 3.55 6.77
C GLN A 75 12.54 3.27 6.84
N ILE A 76 12.09 2.57 7.89
CA ILE A 76 10.67 2.31 8.15
C ILE A 76 9.91 3.62 8.33
N GLN A 77 10.42 4.51 9.18
CA GLN A 77 9.72 5.74 9.53
C GLN A 77 9.60 6.67 8.32
N GLU A 78 10.72 6.97 7.64
CA GLU A 78 10.71 7.83 6.45
C GLU A 78 9.87 7.22 5.32
N GLY A 79 10.03 5.92 5.05
CA GLY A 79 9.33 5.23 3.99
C GLY A 79 7.82 5.14 4.25
N ALA A 80 7.41 4.86 5.50
CA ALA A 80 6.01 4.83 5.89
C ALA A 80 5.39 6.23 5.80
N GLU A 81 6.05 7.26 6.32
CA GLU A 81 5.52 8.62 6.27
C GLU A 81 5.28 9.09 4.82
N GLN A 82 6.29 8.94 3.94
CA GLN A 82 6.16 9.30 2.53
C GLN A 82 5.01 8.53 1.85
N THR A 83 4.89 7.23 2.12
CA THR A 83 3.84 6.37 1.57
C THR A 83 2.45 6.82 2.02
N LEU A 84 2.28 7.09 3.31
CA LEU A 84 0.99 7.52 3.87
C LEU A 84 0.58 8.89 3.32
N GLN A 85 1.52 9.83 3.20
CA GLN A 85 1.26 11.14 2.59
C GLN A 85 0.87 11.01 1.11
N GLN A 86 1.59 10.20 0.34
CA GLN A 86 1.26 9.93 -1.06
C GLN A 86 -0.16 9.37 -1.19
N PHE A 87 -0.51 8.36 -0.40
CA PHE A 87 -1.81 7.72 -0.47
C PHE A 87 -2.96 8.56 0.05
N ALA A 88 -2.71 9.44 1.03
CA ALA A 88 -3.67 10.44 1.42
C ALA A 88 -3.96 11.43 0.27
N SER A 89 -2.93 11.89 -0.44
CA SER A 89 -3.11 12.78 -1.60
C SER A 89 -3.85 12.13 -2.78
N GLN A 90 -3.71 10.80 -2.92
CA GLN A 90 -4.43 10.00 -3.91
C GLN A 90 -5.84 9.57 -3.44
N GLN A 91 -6.25 9.94 -2.24
CA GLN A 91 -7.53 9.52 -1.61
C GLN A 91 -7.66 8.01 -1.38
N LEU A 92 -6.55 7.28 -1.40
CA LEU A 92 -6.50 5.87 -1.00
C LEU A 92 -6.65 5.74 0.52
N LEU A 93 -6.06 6.67 1.27
CA LEU A 93 -6.23 6.81 2.72
C LEU A 93 -6.99 8.09 3.05
N LEU A 94 -7.87 8.02 4.05
CA LEU A 94 -8.65 9.16 4.51
C LEU A 94 -8.31 9.47 5.97
N ARG A 95 -8.16 10.76 6.26
CA ARG A 95 -8.08 11.23 7.64
C ARG A 95 -9.47 11.37 8.21
N VAL A 96 -9.74 10.68 9.32
CA VAL A 96 -10.97 10.88 10.09
C VAL A 96 -10.82 12.19 10.87
N LYS A 97 -11.81 13.09 10.75
CA LYS A 97 -11.84 14.30 11.59
C LYS A 97 -12.17 13.88 13.03
N SER A 98 -11.31 14.30 13.95
CA SER A 98 -11.54 14.20 15.39
C SER A 98 -12.65 15.16 15.82
#